data_AF-A0A7V5RQE4-F1
#
_entry.id   AF-A0A7V5RQE4-F1
#
_cell.length_a   1.000
_cell.length_b   1.000
_cell.length_c   1.000
_cell.angle_alpha   90.00
_cell.angle_beta   90.00
_cell.angle_gamma   90.00
#
_symmetry.space_group_name_H-M   'P 1'
#
loop_
_entity.id
_entity.type
_entity.pdbx_description
1 polymer ?
#
loop_
_entity_poly.entity_id
_entity_poly.type
_entity_poly.pdbx_seq_one_letter_code
_entity_poly.pdbx_strand_id
1 'polypeptide(L)'
;MRYILFLLILTMSFSTLRAVELIEGTELVFADSATAAALVIKDDDYMQRVSAYDRSASMRTDREVSVAEYKQHLARNVRNWPDSLKTMFEQFARNHHAQLQALQLNLPTKIILIRTSGDEVGGVGVAYT
;
A
#
# COMPACT_ATOMS: atom_id res chain seq x y z
N MET A 1 14.59 21.95 52.15
CA MET A 1 15.08 20.88 51.26
C MET A 1 13.94 20.52 50.31
N ARG A 2 13.80 21.20 49.17
CA ARG A 2 14.39 20.84 47.85
C ARG A 2 13.99 19.44 47.38
N TYR A 3 12.86 19.34 46.70
CA TYR A 3 12.70 18.36 45.62
C TYR A 3 12.15 19.10 44.40
N ILE A 4 13.04 19.34 43.45
CA ILE A 4 12.78 19.92 42.14
C ILE A 4 12.07 18.83 41.32
N LEU A 5 10.80 19.08 40.98
CA LEU A 5 10.01 18.26 40.09
C LEU A 5 10.54 18.46 38.65
N PHE A 6 11.36 17.54 38.16
CA PHE A 6 11.84 17.51 36.78
C PHE A 6 10.71 16.98 35.88
N LEU A 7 10.03 17.88 35.18
CA LEU A 7 8.98 17.54 34.22
C LEU A 7 9.66 17.31 32.85
N LEU A 8 10.03 16.06 32.58
CA LEU A 8 10.65 15.64 31.33
C LEU A 8 9.54 15.45 30.29
N ILE A 9 9.27 16.50 29.50
CA ILE A 9 8.35 16.44 28.37
C ILE A 9 9.04 15.62 27.27
N LEU A 10 8.80 14.31 27.28
CA LEU A 10 9.13 13.42 26.17
C LEU A 10 8.19 13.79 25.02
N THR A 11 8.65 14.65 24.12
CA THR A 11 7.98 14.89 22.84
C THR A 11 8.10 13.61 22.01
N MET A 12 7.18 12.68 22.21
CA MET A 12 6.91 11.64 21.23
C MET A 12 6.42 12.37 19.97
N SER A 13 7.29 12.43 18.96
CA SER A 13 6.89 12.80 17.61
C SER A 13 5.86 11.77 17.15
N PHE A 14 4.59 12.10 17.33
CA PHE A 14 3.50 11.39 16.68
C PHE A 14 3.71 11.57 15.18
N SER A 15 4.26 10.56 14.53
CA SER A 15 4.19 10.44 13.08
C SER A 15 2.71 10.22 12.78
N THR A 16 1.99 11.29 12.45
CA THR A 16 0.63 11.17 11.98
C THR A 16 0.67 10.30 10.72
N LEU A 17 -0.06 9.18 10.75
CA LEU A 17 -0.35 8.41 9.56
C LEU A 17 -1.03 9.40 8.59
N ARG A 18 -0.32 9.85 7.55
CA ARG A 18 -0.88 10.79 6.59
C ARG A 18 -1.83 10.05 5.66
N ALA A 19 -3.11 10.15 5.94
CA ALA A 19 -4.17 9.90 4.98
C ALA A 19 -4.33 11.12 4.06
N VAL A 20 -4.63 10.89 2.79
CA VAL A 20 -4.85 11.96 1.79
C VAL A 20 -6.27 11.84 1.29
N GLU A 21 -7.07 12.88 1.48
CA GLU A 21 -8.41 12.92 0.90
C GLU A 21 -8.33 12.99 -0.62
N LEU A 22 -8.96 12.03 -1.31
CA LEU A 22 -9.01 11.95 -2.77
C LEU A 22 -10.21 12.71 -3.33
N ILE A 23 -11.38 12.39 -2.76
CA ILE A 23 -12.69 13.01 -2.97
C ILE A 23 -13.41 13.01 -1.62
N GLU A 24 -14.52 13.73 -1.53
CA GLU A 24 -15.30 13.80 -0.29
C GLU A 24 -15.64 12.40 0.24
N GLY A 25 -15.17 12.11 1.47
CA GLY A 25 -15.43 10.84 2.15
C GLY A 25 -14.56 9.65 1.71
N THR A 26 -13.59 9.84 0.81
CA THR A 26 -12.62 8.80 0.39
C THR A 26 -11.19 9.21 0.69
N GLU A 27 -10.49 8.40 1.49
CA GLU A 27 -9.09 8.61 1.85
C GLU A 27 -8.14 7.61 1.17
N LEU A 28 -7.01 8.11 0.69
CA LEU A 28 -5.85 7.30 0.33
C LEU A 28 -5.00 7.05 1.58
N VAL A 29 -4.68 5.78 1.85
CA VAL A 29 -3.83 5.38 2.97
C VAL A 29 -2.60 4.65 2.44
N PHE A 30 -1.41 5.20 2.69
CA PHE A 30 -0.15 4.58 2.29
C PHE A 30 0.24 3.48 3.27
N ALA A 31 0.18 2.21 2.84
CA ALA A 31 0.62 1.09 3.65
C ALA A 31 2.15 1.08 3.81
N ASP A 32 2.64 0.83 5.02
CA ASP A 32 4.04 0.43 5.21
C ASP A 32 4.29 -0.99 4.67
N SER A 33 5.56 -1.38 4.56
CA SER A 33 5.94 -2.67 3.99
C SER A 33 5.40 -3.87 4.79
N ALA A 34 5.23 -3.73 6.11
CA ALA A 34 4.71 -4.81 6.95
C ALA A 34 3.21 -5.04 6.70
N THR A 35 2.44 -3.96 6.71
CA THR A 35 1.01 -3.94 6.41
C THR A 35 0.76 -4.39 4.97
N ALA A 36 1.55 -3.86 4.02
CA ALA A 36 1.48 -4.25 2.62
C ALA A 36 1.74 -5.74 2.42
N ALA A 37 2.80 -6.29 3.04
CA ALA A 37 3.12 -7.71 2.95
C ALA A 37 1.97 -8.59 3.46
N ALA A 38 1.32 -8.21 4.57
CA ALA A 38 0.18 -8.93 5.11
C ALA A 38 -1.06 -8.88 4.20
N LEU A 39 -1.27 -7.75 3.52
CA LEU A 39 -2.38 -7.57 2.59
C LEU A 39 -2.20 -8.39 1.30
N VAL A 40 -1.04 -8.33 0.66
CA VAL A 40 -0.81 -8.98 -0.66
C VAL A 40 -0.77 -10.51 -0.59
N ILE A 41 -0.65 -11.10 0.60
CA ILE A 41 -0.64 -12.57 0.78
C ILE A 41 -1.96 -13.13 1.30
N LYS A 42 -2.98 -12.29 1.44
CA LYS A 42 -4.28 -12.67 1.97
C LYS A 42 -4.90 -13.78 1.11
N ASP A 43 -5.57 -14.73 1.75
CA ASP A 43 -6.39 -15.74 1.07
C ASP A 43 -7.73 -15.13 0.63
N ASP A 44 -7.67 -14.29 -0.39
CA ASP A 44 -8.83 -13.67 -1.03
C ASP A 44 -9.26 -14.43 -2.30
N ASP A 45 -10.30 -13.92 -2.96
CA ASP A 45 -10.84 -14.49 -4.19
C ASP A 45 -9.80 -14.57 -5.31
N TYR A 46 -8.82 -13.65 -5.36
CA TYR A 46 -7.74 -13.69 -6.32
C TYR A 46 -6.81 -14.87 -6.02
N MET A 47 -6.36 -15.00 -4.77
CA MET A 47 -5.44 -16.07 -4.37
C MET A 47 -6.06 -17.47 -4.49
N GLN A 48 -7.39 -17.58 -4.36
CA GLN A 48 -8.12 -18.83 -4.58
C GLN A 48 -8.24 -19.22 -6.06
N ARG A 49 -8.11 -18.26 -6.98
CA ARG A 49 -8.36 -18.46 -8.42
C ARG A 49 -7.09 -18.39 -9.27
N VAL A 50 -6.00 -17.82 -8.75
CA VAL A 50 -4.74 -17.71 -9.49
C VAL A 50 -4.21 -19.10 -9.85
N SER A 51 -4.09 -19.39 -11.15
CA SER A 51 -3.70 -20.70 -11.63
C SER A 51 -2.20 -20.96 -11.46
N ALA A 52 -1.77 -22.21 -11.59
CA ALA A 52 -0.34 -22.53 -11.61
C ALA A 52 0.41 -21.80 -12.73
N TYR A 53 -0.22 -21.67 -13.91
CA TYR A 53 0.33 -20.94 -15.04
C TYR A 53 0.52 -19.45 -14.73
N ASP A 54 -0.49 -18.79 -14.15
CA ASP A 54 -0.42 -17.35 -13.82
C ASP A 54 0.74 -17.06 -12.85
N ARG A 55 0.94 -17.92 -11.85
CA ARG A 55 2.03 -17.79 -10.88
C ARG A 55 3.40 -17.97 -11.53
N SER A 56 3.56 -19.02 -12.33
CA SER A 56 4.81 -19.29 -13.06
C SER A 56 5.13 -18.18 -14.07
N ALA A 57 4.13 -17.68 -14.80
CA ALA A 57 4.26 -16.55 -15.71
C ALA A 57 4.66 -15.26 -14.98
N SER A 58 3.99 -14.93 -13.87
CA SER A 58 4.32 -13.77 -13.03
C SER A 58 5.76 -13.81 -12.52
N MET A 59 6.21 -15.00 -12.10
CA MET A 59 7.57 -15.25 -11.60
C MET A 59 8.59 -15.55 -12.72
N ARG A 60 8.17 -15.49 -14.00
CA ARG A 60 9.02 -15.73 -15.19
C ARG A 60 9.80 -17.03 -15.13
N THR A 61 9.15 -18.11 -14.70
CA THR A 61 9.77 -19.43 -14.56
C THR A 61 8.99 -20.48 -15.33
N ASP A 62 9.69 -21.48 -15.83
CA ASP A 62 9.17 -22.61 -16.61
C ASP A 62 8.73 -23.79 -15.73
N ARG A 63 9.09 -23.78 -14.44
CA ARG A 63 8.59 -24.74 -13.45
C ARG A 63 7.25 -24.31 -12.88
N GLU A 64 6.55 -25.27 -12.31
CA GLU A 64 5.37 -25.01 -11.49
C GLU A 64 5.75 -24.23 -10.22
N VAL A 65 4.93 -23.23 -9.88
CA VAL A 65 5.05 -22.41 -8.67
C VAL A 65 3.90 -22.73 -7.73
N SER A 66 4.20 -23.05 -6.48
CA SER A 66 3.17 -23.27 -5.45
C SER A 66 2.56 -21.94 -4.97
N VAL A 67 1.34 -21.98 -4.41
CA VAL A 67 0.70 -20.79 -3.83
C VAL A 67 1.54 -20.18 -2.71
N ALA A 68 2.12 -21.02 -1.85
CA ALA A 68 2.96 -20.56 -0.75
C ALA A 68 4.21 -19.82 -1.25
N GLU A 69 4.86 -20.35 -2.28
CA GLU A 69 6.01 -19.70 -2.89
C GLU A 69 5.64 -18.37 -3.55
N TYR A 70 4.51 -18.33 -4.27
CA TYR A 70 4.01 -17.11 -4.91
C TYR A 70 3.69 -16.02 -3.89
N LYS A 71 3.02 -16.36 -2.78
CA LYS A 71 2.79 -15.42 -1.67
C LYS A 71 4.09 -14.84 -1.12
N GLN A 72 5.10 -15.68 -0.92
CA GLN A 72 6.41 -15.19 -0.47
C GLN A 72 7.07 -14.27 -1.52
N HIS A 73 6.91 -14.57 -2.81
CA HIS A 73 7.37 -13.68 -3.89
C HIS A 73 6.69 -12.32 -3.82
N LEU A 74 5.36 -12.27 -3.70
CA LEU A 74 4.61 -11.02 -3.56
C LEU A 74 5.07 -10.21 -2.33
N ALA A 75 5.13 -10.86 -1.17
CA ALA A 75 5.54 -10.21 0.09
C ALA A 75 6.96 -9.64 0.02
N ARG A 76 7.90 -10.29 -0.67
CA ARG A 76 9.27 -9.78 -0.83
C ARG A 76 9.38 -8.58 -1.77
N ASN A 77 8.37 -8.33 -2.61
CA ASN A 77 8.38 -7.23 -3.56
C ASN A 77 7.72 -5.95 -3.04
N VAL A 78 7.07 -5.96 -1.89
CA VAL A 78 6.52 -4.73 -1.29
C VAL A 78 7.62 -3.80 -0.80
N ARG A 79 7.37 -2.49 -0.84
CA ARG A 79 8.32 -1.44 -0.46
C ARG A 79 7.61 -0.37 0.37
N ASN A 80 8.36 0.27 1.27
CA ASN A 80 7.88 1.48 1.91
C ASN A 80 7.72 2.62 0.89
N TRP A 81 6.71 3.45 1.12
CA TRP A 81 6.51 4.69 0.39
C TRP A 81 7.52 5.75 0.84
N PRO A 82 8.36 6.30 -0.07
CA PRO A 82 9.15 7.49 0.19
C PRO A 82 8.24 8.70 0.38
N ASP A 83 8.61 9.63 1.25
CA ASP A 83 7.79 10.82 1.54
C ASP A 83 7.64 11.75 0.32
N SER A 84 8.62 11.77 -0.59
CA SER A 84 8.53 12.48 -1.86
C SER A 84 7.38 11.96 -2.74
N LEU A 85 7.16 10.65 -2.78
CA LEU A 85 6.06 10.06 -3.53
C LEU A 85 4.71 10.28 -2.84
N LYS A 86 4.64 10.17 -1.52
CA LYS A 86 3.41 10.52 -0.78
C LYS A 86 2.99 11.97 -1.06
N THR A 87 3.95 12.88 -1.05
CA THR A 87 3.72 14.31 -1.37
C THR A 87 3.24 14.50 -2.81
N MET A 88 3.72 13.70 -3.77
CA MET A 88 3.24 13.73 -5.15
C MET A 88 1.76 13.32 -5.24
N PHE A 89 1.37 12.25 -4.56
CA PHE A 89 -0.04 11.81 -4.50
C PHE A 89 -0.93 12.84 -3.80
N GLU A 90 -0.44 13.46 -2.72
CA GLU A 90 -1.12 14.59 -2.06
C GLU A 90 -1.37 15.76 -3.02
N GLN A 91 -0.37 16.14 -3.82
CA GLN A 91 -0.50 17.20 -4.81
C GLN A 91 -1.46 16.79 -5.93
N PHE A 92 -1.38 15.55 -6.42
CA PHE A 92 -2.28 15.03 -7.44
C PHE A 92 -3.74 15.11 -6.99
N ALA A 93 -4.04 14.59 -5.78
CA ALA A 93 -5.39 14.61 -5.22
C ALA A 93 -5.92 16.04 -5.10
N ARG A 94 -5.12 16.97 -4.57
CA ARG A 94 -5.52 18.39 -4.49
C ARG A 94 -5.76 19.02 -5.86
N ASN A 95 -4.88 18.78 -6.83
CA ASN A 95 -4.95 19.43 -8.14
C ASN A 95 -6.12 18.93 -8.99
N HIS A 96 -6.57 17.69 -8.77
CA HIS A 96 -7.63 17.05 -9.55
C HIS A 96 -8.93 16.85 -8.75
N HIS A 97 -9.00 17.32 -7.50
CA HIS A 97 -10.14 17.09 -6.61
C HIS A 97 -11.49 17.43 -7.26
N ALA A 98 -11.61 18.62 -7.86
CA ALA A 98 -12.86 19.04 -8.51
C ALA A 98 -13.24 18.15 -9.71
N GLN A 99 -12.25 17.70 -10.48
CA GLN A 99 -12.49 16.82 -11.62
C GLN A 99 -12.90 15.43 -11.16
N LEU A 100 -12.24 14.89 -10.12
CA LEU A 100 -12.58 13.59 -9.53
C LEU A 100 -13.97 13.62 -8.88
N GLN A 101 -14.32 14.69 -8.16
CA GLN A 101 -15.64 14.87 -7.56
C GLN A 101 -16.75 14.92 -8.63
N ALA A 102 -16.48 15.59 -9.77
CA ALA A 102 -17.44 15.70 -10.86
C ALA A 102 -17.76 14.36 -11.54
N LEU A 103 -16.89 13.35 -11.41
CA LEU A 103 -17.13 12.00 -11.93
C LEU A 103 -18.14 11.21 -11.10
N GLN A 104 -18.51 11.68 -9.90
CA GLN A 104 -19.49 11.04 -9.02
C GLN A 104 -19.21 9.53 -8.80
N LEU A 105 -17.92 9.20 -8.62
CA LEU A 105 -17.48 7.82 -8.45
C LEU A 105 -17.97 7.27 -7.10
N ASN A 106 -18.54 6.06 -7.12
CA ASN A 106 -18.87 5.35 -5.88
C ASN A 106 -17.63 4.61 -5.36
N LEU A 107 -16.74 5.36 -4.70
CA LEU A 107 -15.51 4.83 -4.12
C LEU A 107 -15.72 4.39 -2.66
N PRO A 108 -14.94 3.42 -2.17
CA PRO A 108 -14.94 3.07 -0.75
C PRO A 108 -14.37 4.23 0.07
N THR A 109 -14.71 4.28 1.37
CA THR A 109 -14.20 5.34 2.26
C THR A 109 -12.68 5.34 2.42
N LYS A 110 -12.02 4.21 2.13
CA LYS A 110 -10.58 4.05 2.22
C LYS A 110 -10.05 3.25 1.05
N ILE A 111 -9.01 3.77 0.42
CA ILE A 111 -8.22 3.10 -0.61
C ILE A 111 -6.81 2.94 -0.06
N ILE A 112 -6.37 1.69 0.14
CA ILE A 112 -5.03 1.40 0.64
C ILE A 112 -4.08 1.32 -0.55
N LEU A 113 -3.04 2.15 -0.53
CA LEU A 113 -2.02 2.17 -1.57
C LEU A 113 -0.81 1.35 -1.13
N ILE A 114 -0.52 0.30 -1.88
CA ILE A 114 0.65 -0.56 -1.71
C ILE A 114 1.68 -0.21 -2.78
N ARG A 115 2.93 0.00 -2.35
CA ARG A 115 4.06 0.17 -3.27
C ARG A 115 4.82 -1.13 -3.40
N THR A 116 5.15 -1.50 -4.63
CA THR A 116 5.96 -2.68 -4.96
C THR A 116 7.25 -2.27 -5.67
N SER A 117 8.17 -3.21 -5.93
CA SER A 117 9.34 -2.98 -6.78
C SER A 117 9.03 -3.05 -8.27
N GLY A 118 7.91 -3.66 -8.65
CA GLY A 118 7.54 -3.94 -10.04
C GLY A 118 7.99 -5.34 -10.51
N ASP A 119 8.77 -6.07 -9.72
CA ASP A 119 9.28 -7.40 -10.07
C ASP A 119 8.28 -8.54 -9.73
N GLU A 120 7.12 -8.20 -9.17
CA GLU A 120 6.08 -9.16 -8.78
C GLU A 120 5.40 -9.84 -9.97
N VAL A 121 5.22 -9.12 -11.10
CA VAL A 121 4.56 -9.62 -12.32
C VAL A 121 5.41 -9.25 -13.53
N GLY A 122 6.48 -10.01 -13.76
CA GLY A 122 7.25 -9.91 -14.99
C GLY A 122 8.06 -8.61 -15.20
N GLY A 123 8.05 -7.67 -14.26
CA GLY A 123 8.62 -6.31 -14.42
C GLY A 123 7.56 -5.21 -14.62
N VAL A 124 6.28 -5.53 -14.49
CA VAL A 124 5.16 -4.57 -14.60
C VAL A 124 4.55 -4.40 -13.21
N GLY A 125 4.61 -3.18 -12.67
CA GLY A 125 3.99 -2.86 -11.39
C GLY A 125 2.48 -3.03 -11.48
N VAL A 126 1.90 -3.85 -10.61
CA VAL A 126 0.45 -4.10 -10.57
C VAL A 126 -0.11 -3.59 -9.25
N ALA A 127 -1.18 -2.81 -9.32
CA ALA A 127 -1.93 -2.39 -8.14
C ALA A 127 -2.86 -3.54 -7.69
N TYR A 128 -2.78 -3.90 -6.41
CA TYR A 128 -3.72 -4.81 -5.76
C TYR A 128 -4.86 -3.97 -5.16
N THR A 129 -6.12 -4.35 -5.44
CA THR A 129 -7.35 -3.76 -4.86
C THR A 129 -7.80 -4.57 -3.66
#